data_AF-A0A090NM70-F1
#
_entry.id   AF-A0A090NM70-F1
#
_cell.length_a   1.000
_cell.length_b   1.000
_cell.length_c   1.000
_cell.angle_alpha   90.00
_cell.angle_beta   90.00
_cell.angle_gamma   90.00
#
_symmetry.space_group_name_H-M   'P 1'
#
loop_
_entity.id
_entity.type
_entity.pdbx_description
1 polymer ?
#
loop_
_entity_poly.entity_id
_entity_poly.type
_entity_poly.pdbx_seq_one_letter_code
_entity_poly.pdbx_strand_id
1 'polypeptide(L)'
;MDDNSTRHLWTTFSDDQIDLNYRSPDVLLAMVDVLLCYLEKGVEYVRLDAVGFMWKEPGTSCIHLEKTHLIIKLLRSIIDNVAPGTVIITETNVPHKDNIAYFGEGDDEAHMVYQFSLPPLVLHAVQKQNVEALCQWAQSLSLPSGKTTWFNFLASHDGIGLNPLRGLLPESEIGNDSNLLIVF
;
A
#
# COMPACT_ATOMS: atom_id res chain seq x y z
N MET A 1 26.71 -8.93 -21.95
CA MET A 1 26.14 -8.16 -23.08
C MET A 1 27.07 -6.98 -23.29
N ASP A 2 27.79 -6.92 -24.42
CA ASP A 2 28.77 -5.88 -24.75
C ASP A 2 28.39 -5.25 -26.12
N ASP A 3 27.21 -4.64 -26.21
CA ASP A 3 26.77 -3.94 -27.43
C ASP A 3 26.96 -2.41 -27.35
N ASN A 4 27.61 -1.92 -26.28
CA ASN A 4 27.91 -0.50 -26.01
C ASN A 4 26.70 0.44 -26.13
N SER A 5 25.48 -0.09 -25.96
CA SER A 5 24.24 0.64 -26.16
C SER A 5 23.65 1.12 -24.84
N THR A 6 23.11 2.35 -24.83
CA THR A 6 22.43 2.90 -23.67
C THR A 6 21.08 2.21 -23.47
N ARG A 7 20.78 1.86 -22.22
CA ARG A 7 19.48 1.35 -21.79
C ARG A 7 18.95 2.25 -20.68
N HIS A 8 17.65 2.47 -20.68
CA HIS A 8 16.96 3.18 -19.59
C HIS A 8 16.31 2.14 -18.69
N LEU A 9 16.48 2.33 -17.38
CA LEU A 9 15.86 1.50 -16.35
C LEU A 9 14.68 2.26 -15.75
N TRP A 10 13.68 1.52 -15.28
CA TRP A 10 12.54 2.11 -14.59
C TRP A 10 12.87 2.23 -13.10
N THR A 11 12.81 3.45 -12.57
CA THR A 11 13.10 3.78 -11.18
C THR A 11 11.98 4.67 -10.65
N THR A 12 10.93 4.07 -10.06
CA THR A 12 9.74 4.79 -9.60
C THR A 12 10.04 5.76 -8.45
N PHE A 13 11.00 5.39 -7.60
CA PHE A 13 11.35 6.15 -6.41
C PHE A 13 12.70 6.87 -6.60
N SER A 14 13.80 6.22 -6.23
CA SER A 14 15.15 6.76 -6.35
C SER A 14 15.94 6.07 -7.46
N ASP A 15 16.98 6.72 -7.97
CA ASP A 15 17.80 6.22 -9.08
C ASP A 15 18.54 4.90 -8.75
N ASP A 16 18.72 4.58 -7.47
CA ASP A 16 19.30 3.33 -6.97
C ASP A 16 18.26 2.21 -6.75
N GLN A 17 16.96 2.52 -6.91
CA GLN A 17 15.86 1.56 -6.74
C GLN A 17 15.22 1.21 -8.09
N ILE A 18 15.75 0.15 -8.70
CA ILE A 18 15.23 -0.36 -9.98
C ILE A 18 13.96 -1.18 -9.74
N ASP A 19 12.89 -0.84 -10.45
CA ASP A 19 11.63 -1.57 -10.43
C ASP A 19 11.78 -3.01 -10.96
N LEU A 20 11.28 -3.97 -10.19
CA LEU A 20 11.17 -5.35 -10.65
C LEU A 20 10.11 -5.49 -11.74
N ASN A 21 10.45 -6.28 -12.76
CA ASN A 21 9.58 -6.58 -13.88
C ASN A 21 8.73 -7.84 -13.61
N TYR A 22 7.61 -7.67 -12.89
CA TYR A 22 6.67 -8.75 -12.58
C TYR A 22 5.94 -9.34 -13.81
N ARG A 23 6.08 -8.75 -14.99
CA ARG A 23 5.64 -9.37 -16.25
C ARG A 23 6.48 -10.59 -16.62
N SER A 24 7.73 -10.64 -16.16
CA SER A 24 8.59 -11.81 -16.30
C SER A 24 8.19 -12.87 -15.28
N PRO A 25 7.77 -14.08 -15.71
CA PRO A 25 7.48 -15.17 -14.78
C PRO A 25 8.67 -15.53 -13.90
N ASP A 26 9.90 -15.41 -14.41
CA ASP A 26 11.12 -15.70 -13.65
C ASP A 26 11.29 -14.75 -12.46
N VAL A 27 10.92 -13.47 -12.62
CA VAL A 27 10.96 -12.48 -11.53
C VAL A 27 9.89 -12.78 -10.50
N LEU A 28 8.68 -13.13 -10.93
CA LEU A 28 7.60 -13.51 -10.01
C LEU A 28 7.98 -14.74 -9.19
N LEU A 29 8.53 -15.78 -9.83
CA LEU A 29 8.99 -17.00 -9.15
C LEU A 29 10.12 -16.70 -8.16
N ALA A 30 11.11 -15.89 -8.56
CA ALA A 30 12.19 -15.49 -7.66
C ALA A 30 11.66 -14.74 -6.42
N MET A 31 10.65 -13.88 -6.57
CA MET A 31 10.03 -13.19 -5.43
C MET A 31 9.18 -14.11 -4.55
N VAL A 32 8.54 -15.13 -5.14
CA VAL A 32 7.88 -16.20 -4.37
C VAL A 32 8.90 -17.00 -3.56
N ASP A 33 10.06 -17.33 -4.13
CA ASP A 33 11.13 -18.02 -3.39
C ASP A 33 11.63 -17.18 -2.20
N VAL A 34 11.76 -15.86 -2.39
CA VAL A 34 12.08 -14.93 -1.30
C VAL A 34 11.01 -14.98 -0.21
N LEU A 35 9.73 -14.92 -0.59
CA LEU A 35 8.63 -15.03 0.37
C LEU A 35 8.70 -16.35 1.15
N LEU A 36 8.81 -17.49 0.46
CA LEU A 36 8.90 -18.82 1.07
C LEU A 36 10.07 -18.93 2.05
N CYS A 37 11.24 -18.34 1.72
CA CYS A 37 12.39 -18.28 2.61
C CYS A 37 12.10 -17.54 3.92
N TYR A 38 11.32 -16.45 3.88
CA TYR A 38 10.91 -15.75 5.10
C TYR A 38 9.83 -16.50 5.89
N LEU A 39 8.91 -17.19 5.20
CA LEU A 39 7.91 -18.04 5.84
C LEU A 39 8.56 -19.21 6.59
N GLU A 40 9.56 -19.86 5.98
CA GLU A 40 10.34 -20.93 6.63
C GLU A 40 11.03 -20.46 7.91
N LYS A 41 11.41 -19.18 7.96
CA LYS A 41 12.01 -18.53 9.14
C LYS A 41 10.99 -18.09 10.20
N GLY A 42 9.70 -18.32 9.97
CA GLY A 42 8.63 -18.03 10.92
C GLY A 42 8.18 -16.57 10.95
N VAL A 43 8.21 -15.86 9.81
CA VAL A 43 7.64 -14.50 9.74
C VAL A 43 6.12 -14.54 9.96
N GLU A 44 5.63 -13.70 10.87
CA GLU A 44 4.20 -13.59 11.18
C GLU A 44 3.50 -12.50 10.36
N TYR A 45 4.24 -11.46 9.95
CA TYR A 45 3.70 -10.33 9.19
C TYR A 45 4.58 -9.99 7.99
N VAL A 46 3.98 -9.94 6.81
CA VAL A 46 4.62 -9.56 5.55
C VAL A 46 4.02 -8.24 5.07
N ARG A 47 4.80 -7.16 5.17
CA ARG A 47 4.43 -5.84 4.62
C ARG A 47 4.82 -5.79 3.14
N LEU A 48 3.85 -5.62 2.26
CA LEU A 48 4.05 -5.40 0.83
C LEU A 48 4.23 -3.90 0.58
N ASP A 49 5.50 -3.50 0.52
CA ASP A 49 5.93 -2.13 0.24
C ASP A 49 5.66 -1.74 -1.22
N ALA A 50 5.25 -0.49 -1.44
CA ALA A 50 5.06 0.06 -2.79
C ALA A 50 4.16 -0.80 -3.71
N VAL A 51 3.22 -1.55 -3.13
CA VAL A 51 2.51 -2.62 -3.84
C VAL A 51 1.71 -2.11 -5.03
N GLY A 52 1.25 -0.84 -4.98
CA GLY A 52 0.57 -0.16 -6.08
C GLY A 52 1.30 -0.20 -7.41
N PHE A 53 2.64 -0.15 -7.39
CA PHE A 53 3.49 -0.02 -8.58
C PHE A 53 3.96 -1.34 -9.16
N MET A 54 3.48 -2.49 -8.65
CA MET A 54 4.02 -3.80 -9.02
C MET A 54 3.93 -4.11 -10.53
N TRP A 55 2.84 -3.72 -11.19
CA TRP A 55 2.61 -3.96 -12.61
C TRP A 55 2.63 -2.68 -13.46
N LYS A 56 3.27 -2.75 -14.63
CA LYS A 56 3.48 -1.62 -15.54
C LYS A 56 2.85 -1.94 -16.89
N GLU A 57 2.04 -1.01 -17.41
CA GLU A 57 1.37 -1.16 -18.71
C GLU A 57 1.37 0.18 -19.47
N PRO A 58 1.96 0.25 -20.68
CA PRO A 58 2.00 1.49 -21.46
C PRO A 58 0.60 2.07 -21.70
N GLY A 59 0.46 3.39 -21.55
CA GLY A 59 -0.83 4.07 -21.71
C GLY A 59 -1.73 4.05 -20.46
N THR A 60 -1.25 3.48 -19.35
CA THR A 60 -1.94 3.53 -18.04
C THR A 60 -1.13 4.35 -17.02
N SER A 61 -1.71 4.58 -15.85
CA SER A 61 -1.01 5.19 -14.71
C SER A 61 0.06 4.28 -14.08
N CYS A 62 0.12 3.00 -14.45
CA CYS A 62 1.00 1.99 -13.85
C CYS A 62 0.86 1.86 -12.31
N ILE A 63 -0.30 2.19 -11.78
CA ILE A 63 -0.63 2.07 -10.35
C ILE A 63 -2.01 1.40 -10.19
N HIS A 64 -2.16 0.51 -9.21
CA HIS A 64 -3.40 -0.21 -8.88
C HIS A 64 -4.00 -1.02 -10.05
N LEU A 65 -3.14 -1.49 -10.96
CA LEU A 65 -3.61 -2.30 -12.09
C LEU A 65 -4.13 -3.66 -11.59
N GLU A 66 -5.12 -4.23 -12.27
CA GLU A 66 -5.71 -5.55 -11.95
C GLU A 66 -4.64 -6.64 -11.74
N LYS A 67 -3.56 -6.60 -12.53
CA LYS A 67 -2.47 -7.57 -12.45
C LYS A 67 -1.69 -7.47 -11.14
N THR A 68 -1.62 -6.27 -10.54
CA THR A 68 -1.09 -6.08 -9.18
C THR A 68 -1.94 -6.85 -8.17
N HIS A 69 -3.27 -6.69 -8.20
CA HIS A 69 -4.18 -7.43 -7.33
C HIS A 69 -4.03 -8.95 -7.50
N LEU A 70 -3.96 -9.43 -8.75
CA LEU A 70 -3.78 -10.86 -9.02
C LEU A 70 -2.47 -11.42 -8.44
N ILE A 71 -1.38 -10.65 -8.45
CA ILE A 71 -0.13 -11.08 -7.81
C ILE A 71 -0.31 -11.16 -6.30
N ILE A 72 -0.96 -10.19 -5.66
CA ILE A 72 -1.18 -10.23 -4.20
C ILE A 72 -2.08 -11.40 -3.82
N LYS A 73 -3.14 -11.69 -4.60
CA LYS A 73 -4.00 -12.86 -4.42
C LYS A 73 -3.22 -14.17 -4.54
N LEU A 74 -2.26 -14.24 -5.46
CA LEU A 74 -1.34 -15.37 -5.56
C LEU A 74 -0.47 -15.51 -4.29
N LEU A 75 0.15 -14.42 -3.83
CA LEU A 75 0.97 -14.44 -2.60
C LEU A 75 0.14 -14.83 -1.38
N ARG A 76 -1.10 -14.33 -1.30
CA ARG A 76 -2.06 -14.68 -0.26
C ARG A 76 -2.38 -16.17 -0.27
N SER A 77 -2.69 -16.73 -1.43
CA SER A 77 -2.96 -18.16 -1.58
C SER A 77 -1.76 -19.03 -1.18
N ILE A 78 -0.53 -18.61 -1.51
CA ILE A 78 0.68 -19.30 -1.08
C ILE A 78 0.80 -19.28 0.44
N ILE A 79 0.65 -18.12 1.07
CA ILE A 79 0.73 -17.99 2.54
C ILE A 79 -0.32 -18.85 3.23
N ASP A 80 -1.58 -18.79 2.79
CA ASP A 80 -2.68 -19.54 3.41
C ASP A 80 -2.46 -21.05 3.35
N ASN A 81 -1.69 -21.56 2.39
CA ASN A 81 -1.37 -22.99 2.25
C ASN A 81 -0.06 -23.40 2.94
N VAL A 82 0.96 -22.53 2.94
CA VAL A 82 2.32 -22.88 3.41
C VAL A 82 2.54 -22.48 4.87
N ALA A 83 2.02 -21.32 5.28
CA ALA A 83 2.18 -20.79 6.63
C ALA A 83 0.86 -20.15 7.12
N PRO A 84 -0.17 -20.97 7.39
CA PRO A 84 -1.45 -20.47 7.89
C PRO A 84 -1.25 -19.66 9.18
N GLY A 85 -1.78 -18.44 9.20
CA GLY A 85 -1.62 -17.51 10.32
C GLY A 85 -0.65 -16.35 10.05
N THR A 86 0.19 -16.43 9.01
CA THR A 86 0.96 -15.28 8.55
C THR A 86 0.05 -14.25 7.89
N VAL A 87 0.24 -12.98 8.22
CA VAL A 87 -0.60 -11.85 7.81
C VAL A 87 0.10 -11.05 6.71
N ILE A 88 -0.65 -10.67 5.68
CA ILE A 88 -0.21 -9.75 4.63
C ILE A 88 -0.75 -8.36 4.93
N ILE A 89 0.13 -7.36 4.96
CA ILE A 89 -0.23 -5.95 5.09
C ILE A 89 0.16 -5.22 3.80
N THR A 90 -0.79 -4.60 3.11
CA THR A 90 -0.47 -3.75 1.94
C THR A 90 -0.23 -2.32 2.36
N GLU A 91 0.82 -1.73 1.81
CA GLU A 91 1.13 -0.32 2.00
C GLU A 91 0.86 0.47 0.72
N THR A 92 -0.14 1.35 0.76
CA THR A 92 -0.44 2.31 -0.31
C THR A 92 -0.90 3.66 0.24
N ASN A 93 -0.06 4.68 0.09
CA ASN A 93 -0.35 6.07 0.50
C ASN A 93 -1.21 6.82 -0.55
N VAL A 94 -2.43 6.35 -0.75
CA VAL A 94 -3.38 6.81 -1.78
C VAL A 94 -4.74 7.16 -1.17
N PRO A 95 -5.67 7.79 -1.92
CA PRO A 95 -7.02 8.04 -1.42
C PRO A 95 -7.67 6.76 -0.88
N HIS A 96 -8.49 6.91 0.16
CA HIS A 96 -9.01 5.79 0.95
C HIS A 96 -9.64 4.68 0.08
N LYS A 97 -10.42 5.04 -0.94
CA LYS A 97 -11.09 4.08 -1.82
C LYS A 97 -10.14 3.14 -2.56
N ASP A 98 -8.99 3.65 -3.00
CA ASP A 98 -8.00 2.85 -3.73
C ASP A 98 -7.22 1.94 -2.77
N ASN A 99 -6.96 2.43 -1.56
CA ASN A 99 -6.28 1.67 -0.52
C ASN A 99 -7.12 0.47 -0.01
N ILE A 100 -8.43 0.64 0.18
CA ILE A 100 -9.30 -0.45 0.67
C ILE A 100 -9.56 -1.55 -0.37
N ALA A 101 -9.32 -1.25 -1.66
CA ALA A 101 -9.49 -2.24 -2.73
C ALA A 101 -8.56 -3.45 -2.58
N TYR A 102 -7.44 -3.29 -1.86
CA TYR A 102 -6.49 -4.36 -1.57
C TYR A 102 -6.99 -5.45 -0.63
N PHE A 103 -8.17 -5.28 -0.02
CA PHE A 103 -8.82 -6.40 0.67
C PHE A 103 -9.43 -7.43 -0.30
N GLY A 104 -9.53 -7.12 -1.60
CA GLY A 104 -10.16 -7.98 -2.59
C GLY A 104 -11.62 -8.26 -2.23
N GLU A 105 -12.01 -9.53 -2.29
CA GLU A 105 -13.35 -9.99 -1.88
C GLU A 105 -13.48 -10.17 -0.35
N GLY A 106 -12.47 -9.73 0.39
CA GLY A 106 -12.42 -9.77 1.85
C GLY A 106 -11.78 -11.02 2.42
N ASP A 107 -11.35 -11.98 1.61
CA ASP A 107 -10.60 -13.13 2.11
C ASP A 107 -9.56 -13.71 1.14
N ASP A 108 -9.34 -13.10 -0.01
CA ASP A 108 -8.48 -13.62 -1.07
C ASP A 108 -7.24 -12.76 -1.37
N GLU A 109 -7.13 -11.56 -0.79
CA GLU A 109 -6.02 -10.63 -1.01
C GLU A 109 -5.32 -10.23 0.31
N ALA A 110 -5.21 -8.93 0.64
CA ALA A 110 -4.56 -8.51 1.87
C ALA A 110 -5.39 -8.86 3.11
N HIS A 111 -4.71 -9.21 4.20
CA HIS A 111 -5.35 -9.37 5.51
C HIS A 111 -5.54 -8.02 6.19
N MET A 112 -4.57 -7.11 5.99
CA MET A 112 -4.57 -5.77 6.55
C MET A 112 -4.19 -4.74 5.51
N VAL A 113 -4.78 -3.55 5.62
CA VAL A 113 -4.34 -2.37 4.87
C VAL A 113 -4.05 -1.22 5.84
N TYR A 114 -3.05 -0.41 5.53
CA TYR A 114 -2.72 0.78 6.32
C TYR A 114 -3.84 1.81 6.27
N GLN A 115 -4.20 2.40 7.40
CA GLN A 115 -5.13 3.54 7.45
C GLN A 115 -4.38 4.86 7.28
N PHE A 116 -3.88 5.11 6.07
CA PHE A 116 -3.12 6.33 5.77
C PHE A 116 -3.92 7.64 5.93
N SER A 117 -5.25 7.58 5.92
CA SER A 117 -6.11 8.73 6.24
C SER A 117 -6.11 9.08 7.74
N LEU A 118 -5.78 8.15 8.64
CA LEU A 118 -5.85 8.37 10.08
C LEU A 118 -4.83 9.40 10.60
N PRO A 119 -3.51 9.28 10.32
CA PRO A 119 -2.53 10.27 10.80
C PRO A 119 -2.88 11.73 10.42
N PRO A 120 -3.16 12.06 9.14
CA PRO A 120 -3.43 13.45 8.78
C PRO A 120 -4.79 13.94 9.31
N LEU A 121 -5.80 13.08 9.44
CA LEU A 121 -7.08 13.46 10.06
C LEU A 121 -6.93 13.76 11.55
N VAL A 122 -6.10 13.01 12.28
CA VAL A 122 -5.79 13.29 13.68
C VAL A 122 -5.05 14.61 13.82
N LEU A 123 -4.05 14.86 12.96
CA LEU A 123 -3.32 16.13 12.92
C LEU A 123 -4.27 17.32 12.65
N HIS A 124 -5.11 17.19 11.63
CA HIS A 124 -6.12 18.19 11.28
C HIS A 124 -7.06 18.46 12.47
N ALA A 125 -7.55 17.42 13.13
CA ALA A 125 -8.47 17.55 14.25
C ALA A 125 -7.84 18.30 15.44
N VAL A 126 -6.57 18.04 15.73
CA VAL A 126 -5.82 18.75 16.77
C VAL A 126 -5.61 20.22 16.37
N GLN A 127 -5.21 20.50 15.14
CA GLN A 127 -4.93 21.86 14.66
C GLN A 127 -6.19 22.74 14.60
N LYS A 128 -7.30 22.18 14.14
CA LYS A 128 -8.60 22.89 14.04
C LYS A 128 -9.38 22.87 15.35
N GLN A 129 -8.94 22.07 16.34
CA GLN A 129 -9.70 21.76 17.54
C GLN A 129 -11.12 21.26 17.20
N ASN A 130 -11.25 20.52 16.10
CA ASN A 130 -12.51 20.01 15.58
C ASN A 130 -12.36 18.56 15.12
N VAL A 131 -13.11 17.65 15.74
CA VAL A 131 -13.06 16.21 15.44
C VAL A 131 -14.09 15.75 14.40
N GLU A 132 -14.90 16.64 13.85
CA GLU A 132 -16.03 16.31 12.96
C GLU A 132 -15.60 15.44 11.78
N ALA A 133 -14.60 15.86 11.01
CA ALA A 133 -14.11 15.10 9.86
C ALA A 133 -13.54 13.73 10.24
N LEU A 134 -12.77 13.66 11.35
CA LEU A 134 -12.21 12.41 11.86
C LEU A 134 -13.33 11.43 12.27
N CYS A 135 -14.34 11.92 12.99
CA CYS A 135 -15.49 11.11 13.41
C CYS A 135 -16.33 10.64 12.21
N GLN A 136 -16.61 11.52 11.24
CA GLN A 136 -17.35 11.17 10.03
C GLN A 136 -16.62 10.10 9.23
N TRP A 137 -15.30 10.26 9.02
CA TRP A 137 -14.49 9.25 8.36
C TRP A 137 -14.50 7.92 9.13
N ALA A 138 -14.28 7.94 10.45
CA ALA A 138 -14.24 6.72 11.28
C ALA A 138 -15.58 5.96 11.25
N GLN A 139 -16.72 6.67 11.22
CA GLN A 139 -18.05 6.08 11.10
C GLN A 139 -18.33 5.49 9.72
N SER A 140 -17.63 5.95 8.67
CA SER A 140 -17.78 5.42 7.32
C SER A 140 -17.02 4.11 7.09
N LEU A 141 -16.11 3.74 7.99
CA LEU A 141 -15.27 2.56 7.84
C LEU A 141 -16.09 1.27 7.97
N SER A 142 -15.98 0.41 6.96
CA SER A 142 -16.51 -0.95 6.98
C SER A 142 -15.46 -1.92 6.46
N LEU A 143 -15.40 -3.10 7.07
CA LEU A 143 -14.55 -4.19 6.61
C LEU A 143 -15.37 -5.10 5.70
N PRO A 144 -14.79 -5.61 4.59
CA PRO A 144 -15.49 -6.52 3.69
C PRO A 144 -15.77 -7.88 4.34
N SER A 145 -14.98 -8.31 5.32
CA SER A 145 -15.20 -9.56 6.04
C SER A 145 -14.64 -9.51 7.47
N GLY A 146 -14.92 -10.54 8.28
CA GLY A 146 -14.31 -10.71 9.61
C GLY A 146 -12.88 -11.27 9.59
N LYS A 147 -12.32 -11.55 8.40
CA LYS A 147 -10.94 -12.04 8.22
C LYS A 147 -9.96 -10.91 7.87
N THR A 148 -10.47 -9.70 7.66
CA THR A 148 -9.66 -8.52 7.37
C THR A 148 -9.72 -7.53 8.52
N THR A 149 -8.69 -6.68 8.63
CA THR A 149 -8.68 -5.61 9.63
C THR A 149 -7.80 -4.43 9.19
N TRP A 150 -7.94 -3.30 9.88
CA TRP A 150 -7.17 -2.10 9.62
C TRP A 150 -5.81 -2.14 10.34
N PHE A 151 -4.75 -1.68 9.68
CA PHE A 151 -3.51 -1.28 10.36
C PHE A 151 -3.59 0.22 10.72
N ASN A 152 -4.01 0.51 11.94
CA ASN A 152 -4.11 1.88 12.46
C ASN A 152 -2.75 2.37 12.97
N PHE A 153 -2.38 3.58 12.59
CA PHE A 153 -1.14 4.22 13.02
C PHE A 153 -1.32 5.75 13.06
N LEU A 154 -0.42 6.45 13.75
CA LEU A 154 -0.46 7.92 13.89
C LEU A 154 0.73 8.64 13.26
N ALA A 155 1.80 7.91 12.93
CA ALA A 155 2.97 8.39 12.20
C ALA A 155 3.76 7.20 11.66
N SER A 156 4.49 7.41 10.57
CA SER A 156 5.39 6.42 9.98
C SER A 156 6.80 7.00 9.82
N HIS A 157 7.74 6.17 9.38
CA HIS A 157 9.09 6.62 9.06
C HIS A 157 9.13 7.56 7.85
N ASP A 158 8.14 7.50 6.96
CA ASP A 158 7.97 8.41 5.82
C ASP A 158 7.28 9.73 6.21
N GLY A 159 6.95 9.91 7.49
CA GLY A 159 6.21 11.06 7.98
C GLY A 159 4.68 10.94 7.81
N ILE A 160 4.02 12.08 7.64
CA ILE A 160 2.55 12.20 7.50
C ILE A 160 2.22 12.73 6.09
N GLY A 161 1.73 11.84 5.22
CA GLY A 161 1.25 12.20 3.89
C GLY A 161 -0.16 12.81 3.92
N LEU A 162 -0.39 13.83 3.09
CA LEU A 162 -1.70 14.50 2.98
C LEU A 162 -2.57 13.98 1.82
N ASN A 163 -1.99 13.23 0.87
CA ASN A 163 -2.73 12.65 -0.25
C ASN A 163 -3.96 11.81 0.17
N PRO A 164 -3.91 11.01 1.26
CA PRO A 164 -5.06 10.24 1.75
C PRO A 164 -6.25 11.07 2.24
N LEU A 165 -6.09 12.39 2.42
CA LEU A 165 -7.18 13.30 2.78
C LEU A 165 -8.06 13.70 1.58
N ARG A 166 -7.57 13.50 0.34
CA ARG A 166 -8.32 13.88 -0.85
C ARG A 166 -9.61 13.09 -0.96
N GLY A 167 -10.72 13.81 -1.08
CA GLY A 167 -12.07 13.24 -1.06
C GLY A 167 -12.68 13.07 0.33
N LEU A 168 -11.91 13.29 1.40
CA LEU A 168 -12.40 13.34 2.79
C LEU A 168 -12.52 14.78 3.29
N LEU A 169 -11.61 15.66 2.87
CA LEU A 169 -11.61 17.09 3.19
C LEU A 169 -11.62 17.96 1.91
N PRO A 170 -12.10 19.21 1.98
CA PRO A 170 -11.95 20.17 0.90
C PRO A 170 -10.47 20.49 0.62
N GLU A 171 -10.09 20.66 -0.65
CA GLU A 171 -8.69 20.96 -1.05
C GLU A 171 -8.13 22.23 -0.37
N SER A 172 -8.98 23.22 -0.09
CA SER A 172 -8.59 24.43 0.65
C SER A 172 -8.13 24.15 2.08
N GLU A 173 -8.64 23.09 2.70
CA GLU A 173 -8.26 22.69 4.05
C GLU A 173 -6.96 21.89 4.04
N ILE A 174 -6.80 20.98 3.07
CA ILE A 174 -5.56 20.22 2.87
C ILE A 174 -4.37 21.15 2.63
N GLY A 175 -4.56 22.22 1.84
CA GLY A 175 -3.53 23.23 1.60
C GLY A 175 -3.09 23.98 2.86
N ASN A 176 -3.97 24.21 3.82
CA ASN A 176 -3.62 24.88 5.08
C ASN A 176 -2.81 23.97 6.01
N ASP A 177 -3.01 22.66 5.91
CA ASP A 177 -2.31 21.65 6.71
C ASP A 177 -0.92 21.33 6.11
N SER A 178 -0.67 21.70 4.84
CA SER A 178 0.62 21.49 4.16
C SER A 178 1.81 22.23 4.79
N ASN A 179 1.57 23.31 5.53
CA ASN A 179 2.59 24.04 6.29
C ASN A 179 3.12 23.25 7.51
N LEU A 180 2.50 22.10 7.83
CA LEU A 180 2.84 21.22 8.95
C LEU A 180 3.32 19.84 8.47
N LEU A 181 3.72 19.71 7.20
CA LEU A 181 4.36 18.49 6.70
C LEU A 181 5.55 18.11 7.59
N ILE A 182 5.34 17.14 8.48
CA ILE A 182 6.38 16.44 9.22
C ILE A 182 6.83 15.32 8.29
N VAL A 183 7.76 15.65 7.40
CA VAL A 183 8.58 14.68 6.68
C VAL A 183 9.89 14.61 7.47
N PHE A 184 10.23 13.42 7.97
CA PHE A 184 11.55 13.17 8.55
C PHE A 184 12.51 12.73 7.46
#